data_AF-A0A970BEY6-F1
#
_entry.id   AF-A0A970BEY6-F1
#
_cell.length_a   1.000
_cell.length_b   1.000
_cell.length_c   1.000
_cell.angle_alpha   90.00
_cell.angle_beta   90.00
_cell.angle_gamma   90.00
#
_symmetry.space_group_name_H-M   'P 1'
#
loop_
_entity.id
_entity.type
_entity.pdbx_description
1 polymer ?
#
loop_
_entity_poly.entity_id
_entity_poly.type
_entity_poly.pdbx_seq_one_letter_code
_entity_poly.pdbx_strand_id
1 'polypeptide(L)'
;FGIKKQLEDCDQADWTYKNPEFGENGWYFDEGIFLELIKKYDLFWEEIIPFLKNFEIDEEIYGDLLAYQKVIIRRPSISLVEIELKYDLKNYFDMVYFGQDTILRRERNLIRINPEQTYNSLVEYAKHIAWYGMHRGASVATSDPKAVSVKYL
;
A
#
# COMPACT_ATOMS: atom_id res chain seq x y z
N PHE A 1 13.22 -15.07 -4.19
CA PHE A 1 12.74 -16.42 -4.59
C PHE A 1 12.86 -17.46 -3.46
N GLY A 2 12.48 -17.12 -2.21
CA GLY A 2 12.45 -18.09 -1.09
C GLY A 2 11.15 -18.89 -0.96
N ILE A 3 10.06 -18.37 -1.56
CA ILE A 3 8.71 -18.94 -1.47
C ILE A 3 8.62 -20.30 -2.17
N LYS A 4 9.40 -20.53 -3.24
CA LYS A 4 9.32 -21.77 -4.03
C LYS A 4 9.68 -23.01 -3.22
N LYS A 5 10.71 -22.92 -2.36
CA LYS A 5 11.12 -24.01 -1.47
C LYS A 5 10.12 -24.23 -0.32
N GLN A 6 9.49 -23.16 0.17
CA GLN A 6 8.48 -23.23 1.24
C GLN A 6 7.14 -23.80 0.76
N LEU A 7 6.83 -23.66 -0.54
CA LEU A 7 5.67 -24.32 -1.18
C LEU A 7 5.88 -25.82 -1.36
N GLU A 8 7.14 -26.28 -1.49
CA GLU A 8 7.49 -27.70 -1.62
C GLU A 8 7.39 -28.45 -0.28
N ASP A 9 7.50 -27.75 0.85
CA ASP A 9 7.38 -28.30 2.21
C ASP A 9 5.92 -28.37 2.73
N CYS A 10 4.91 -28.08 1.89
CA CYS A 10 3.48 -28.18 2.23
C CYS A 10 2.99 -29.64 2.22
N ASP A 11 3.62 -30.51 3.02
CA ASP A 11 2.95 -31.71 3.49
C ASP A 11 2.04 -31.30 4.66
N GLN A 12 0.72 -31.45 4.47
CA GLN A 12 -0.40 -31.16 5.39
C GLN A 12 -0.98 -29.75 5.26
N ALA A 13 -2.21 -29.68 4.72
CA ALA A 13 -3.38 -28.81 4.97
C ALA A 13 -3.26 -27.35 5.48
N ASP A 14 -2.07 -26.80 5.72
CA ASP A 14 -1.84 -25.48 6.27
C ASP A 14 -1.46 -24.54 5.12
N TRP A 15 -2.38 -23.63 4.78
CA TRP A 15 -2.17 -22.55 3.81
C TRP A 15 -1.29 -21.42 4.37
N THR A 16 -0.39 -21.77 5.29
CA THR A 16 0.43 -20.82 6.03
C THR A 16 1.90 -21.19 5.95
N TYR A 17 2.78 -20.18 5.95
CA TYR A 17 4.22 -20.38 6.04
C TYR A 17 4.80 -19.58 7.21
N LYS A 18 6.01 -19.94 7.65
CA LYS A 18 6.69 -19.26 8.76
C LYS A 18 7.84 -18.40 8.24
N ASN A 19 7.91 -17.17 8.72
CA ASN A 19 9.04 -16.27 8.51
C ASN A 19 9.37 -15.55 9.83
N PRO A 20 10.50 -15.88 10.48
CA PRO A 20 10.88 -15.30 11.77
C PRO A 20 10.98 -13.77 11.76
N GLU A 21 11.24 -13.16 10.60
CA GLU A 21 11.30 -11.70 10.47
C GLU A 21 9.95 -11.00 10.68
N PHE A 22 8.85 -11.72 10.45
CA PHE A 22 7.48 -11.22 10.69
C PHE A 22 6.96 -11.64 12.07
N GLY A 23 7.65 -12.57 12.73
CA GLY A 23 7.30 -13.14 14.03
C GLY A 23 7.17 -14.65 13.98
N GLU A 24 6.83 -15.26 15.11
CA GLU A 24 6.81 -16.73 15.25
C GLU A 24 5.52 -17.39 14.74
N ASN A 25 4.54 -16.59 14.30
CA ASN A 25 3.26 -17.07 13.80
C ASN A 25 3.38 -17.69 12.40
N GLY A 26 2.40 -18.55 12.05
CA GLY A 26 2.15 -18.92 10.66
C GLY A 26 1.40 -17.80 9.94
N TRP A 27 1.80 -17.48 8.71
CA TRP A 27 1.25 -16.42 7.88
C TRP A 27 0.58 -16.99 6.65
N TYR A 28 -0.64 -16.54 6.34
CA TYR A 28 -1.23 -16.89 5.05
C TYR A 28 -0.38 -16.33 3.91
N PHE A 29 -0.41 -17.02 2.76
CA PHE A 29 0.48 -16.67 1.65
C PHE A 29 0.30 -15.24 1.14
N ASP A 30 -0.94 -14.76 1.09
CA ASP A 30 -1.27 -13.40 0.66
C ASP A 30 -0.72 -12.33 1.63
N GLU A 31 -0.93 -12.52 2.94
CA GLU A 31 -0.40 -11.65 3.97
C GLU A 31 1.14 -11.63 3.96
N GLY A 32 1.75 -12.80 3.85
CA GLY A 32 3.20 -12.89 3.87
C GLY A 32 3.86 -12.40 2.57
N ILE A 33 3.22 -12.56 1.40
CA ILE A 33 3.70 -11.93 0.16
C ILE A 33 3.63 -10.41 0.31
N PHE A 34 2.55 -9.87 0.83
CA PHE A 34 2.44 -8.45 1.10
C PHE A 34 3.55 -7.95 2.02
N LEU A 35 3.84 -8.66 3.12
CA LEU A 35 4.92 -8.29 4.04
C LEU A 35 6.31 -8.36 3.39
N GLU A 36 6.56 -9.34 2.51
CA GLU A 36 7.79 -9.39 1.71
C GLU A 36 7.91 -8.20 0.76
N LEU A 37 6.81 -7.76 0.14
CA LEU A 37 6.78 -6.55 -0.70
C LEU A 37 7.04 -5.29 0.12
N ILE A 38 6.46 -5.16 1.31
CA ILE A 38 6.71 -4.03 2.22
C ILE A 38 8.17 -4.03 2.68
N LYS A 39 8.76 -5.19 2.97
CA LYS A 39 10.17 -5.30 3.34
C LYS A 39 11.10 -4.86 2.20
N LYS A 40 10.70 -5.11 0.96
CA LYS A 40 11.46 -4.79 -0.27
C LYS A 40 10.81 -3.65 -1.05
N TYR A 41 10.23 -2.68 -0.34
CA TYR A 41 9.35 -1.68 -0.95
C TYR A 41 9.99 -0.92 -2.11
N ASP A 42 11.23 -0.45 -1.92
CA ASP A 42 11.93 0.32 -2.95
C ASP A 42 12.26 -0.56 -4.16
N LEU A 43 12.77 -1.78 -3.92
CA LEU A 43 13.05 -2.77 -4.98
C LEU A 43 11.78 -3.15 -5.76
N PHE A 44 10.65 -3.34 -5.07
CA PHE A 44 9.38 -3.61 -5.72
C PHE A 44 9.01 -2.49 -6.71
N TRP A 45 9.17 -1.23 -6.30
CA TRP A 45 8.90 -0.10 -7.17
C TRP A 45 9.89 -0.03 -8.35
N GLU A 46 11.17 -0.29 -8.12
CA GLU A 46 12.18 -0.35 -9.17
C GLU A 46 11.85 -1.42 -10.24
N GLU A 47 11.36 -2.59 -9.81
CA GLU A 47 11.00 -3.69 -10.72
C GLU A 47 9.67 -3.46 -11.45
N ILE A 48 8.66 -2.87 -10.79
CA ILE A 48 7.32 -2.74 -11.38
C ILE A 48 7.17 -1.50 -12.26
N ILE A 49 7.93 -0.42 -12.02
CA ILE A 49 7.82 0.83 -12.80
C ILE A 49 8.03 0.58 -14.32
N PRO A 50 9.04 -0.17 -14.77
CA PRO A 50 9.21 -0.48 -16.19
C PRO A 50 7.99 -1.18 -16.81
N PHE A 51 7.33 -2.05 -16.05
CA PHE A 51 6.09 -2.69 -16.49
C PHE A 51 4.95 -1.66 -16.59
N LEU A 52 4.78 -0.81 -15.56
CA LEU A 52 3.73 0.21 -15.53
C LEU A 52 3.87 1.27 -16.63
N LYS A 53 5.09 1.57 -17.08
CA LYS A 53 5.34 2.51 -18.19
C LYS A 53 4.79 2.02 -19.54
N ASN A 54 4.44 0.74 -19.66
CA ASN A 54 3.83 0.23 -20.89
C ASN A 54 2.33 0.55 -20.99
N PHE A 55 1.71 1.03 -19.91
CA PHE A 55 0.36 1.59 -20.01
C PHE A 55 0.47 2.98 -20.64
N GLU A 56 -0.29 3.23 -21.71
CA GLU A 56 -0.32 4.50 -22.46
C GLU A 56 -1.05 5.62 -21.66
N ILE A 57 -0.59 5.87 -20.44
CA ILE A 57 -1.10 6.92 -19.54
C ILE A 57 -0.32 8.20 -19.82
N ASP A 58 -1.02 9.34 -19.85
CA ASP A 58 -0.39 10.66 -19.93
C ASP A 58 0.68 10.83 -18.83
N GLU A 59 1.85 11.36 -19.21
CA GLU A 59 3.02 11.38 -18.33
C GLU A 59 2.82 12.24 -17.08
N GLU A 60 2.01 13.30 -17.16
CA GLU A 60 1.69 14.15 -16.00
C GLU A 60 0.78 13.41 -15.02
N ILE A 61 -0.26 12.74 -15.52
CA ILE A 61 -1.15 11.90 -14.72
C ILE A 61 -0.40 10.71 -14.12
N TYR A 62 0.47 10.07 -14.90
CA TYR A 62 1.28 8.94 -14.46
C TYR A 62 2.21 9.33 -13.30
N GLY A 63 2.86 10.48 -13.39
CA GLY A 63 3.72 11.00 -12.33
C GLY A 63 2.96 11.19 -11.00
N ASP A 64 1.81 11.84 -11.06
CA ASP A 64 0.95 12.04 -9.88
C ASP A 64 0.41 10.71 -9.34
N LEU A 65 -0.02 9.80 -10.21
CA LEU A 65 -0.52 8.48 -9.83
C LEU A 65 0.53 7.67 -9.10
N LEU A 66 1.75 7.65 -9.63
CA LEU A 66 2.87 6.93 -9.03
C LEU A 66 3.25 7.53 -7.67
N ALA A 67 3.30 8.86 -7.58
CA ALA A 67 3.56 9.56 -6.32
C ALA A 67 2.47 9.24 -5.27
N TYR A 68 1.21 9.29 -5.67
CA TYR A 68 0.06 8.95 -4.83
C TYR A 68 0.12 7.49 -4.34
N GLN A 69 0.23 6.52 -5.25
CA GLN A 69 0.27 5.10 -4.90
C GLN A 69 1.43 4.74 -3.97
N LYS A 70 2.58 5.41 -4.12
CA LYS A 70 3.76 5.20 -3.25
C LYS A 70 3.56 5.65 -1.80
N VAL A 71 2.65 6.58 -1.54
CA VAL A 71 2.48 7.15 -0.19
C VAL A 71 1.23 6.66 0.54
N ILE A 72 0.22 6.19 -0.19
CA ILE A 72 -1.00 5.68 0.42
C ILE A 72 -0.80 4.32 1.10
N ILE A 73 0.28 3.59 0.82
CA ILE A 73 0.55 2.31 1.50
C ILE A 73 1.14 2.59 2.88
N ARG A 74 0.47 2.08 3.92
CA ARG A 74 0.98 2.15 5.30
C ARG A 74 2.25 1.32 5.41
N ARG A 75 3.30 1.90 6.00
CA ARG A 75 4.60 1.25 6.19
C ARG A 75 5.10 1.47 7.62
N PRO A 76 5.93 0.56 8.16
CA PRO A 76 6.62 0.78 9.44
C PRO A 76 7.40 2.10 9.42
N SER A 77 7.49 2.75 10.59
CA SER A 77 8.31 3.95 10.80
C SER A 77 7.96 5.19 9.95
N ILE A 78 6.79 5.22 9.29
CA ILE A 78 6.28 6.40 8.57
C ILE A 78 5.16 7.04 9.40
N SER A 79 5.39 8.25 9.89
CA SER A 79 4.48 8.98 10.80
C SER A 79 3.76 10.16 10.15
N LEU A 80 4.35 10.76 9.13
CA LEU A 80 3.75 11.86 8.38
C LEU A 80 4.26 11.83 6.95
N VAL A 81 3.34 11.93 6.00
CA VAL A 81 3.68 12.12 4.58
C VAL A 81 2.86 13.26 4.02
N GLU A 82 3.52 14.13 3.26
CA GLU A 82 2.90 15.19 2.50
C GLU A 82 3.30 15.01 1.04
N ILE A 83 2.31 15.01 0.14
CA ILE A 83 2.53 15.00 -1.30
C ILE A 83 1.71 16.09 -1.95
N GLU A 84 2.34 16.80 -2.87
CA GLU A 84 1.65 17.75 -3.71
C GLU A 84 1.36 17.08 -5.06
N LEU A 85 0.11 17.18 -5.50
CA LEU A 85 -0.37 16.64 -6.76
C LEU A 85 -0.99 17.76 -7.59
N LYS A 86 -0.94 17.59 -8.91
CA LYS A 86 -1.59 18.46 -9.89
C LYS A 86 -3.01 17.99 -10.21
N TYR A 87 -3.31 16.72 -9.98
CA TYR A 87 -4.62 16.11 -10.16
C TYR A 87 -5.22 15.64 -8.83
N ASP A 88 -6.54 15.75 -8.69
CA ASP A 88 -7.28 15.33 -7.50
C ASP A 88 -7.54 13.82 -7.51
N LEU A 89 -6.47 13.04 -7.33
CA LEU A 89 -6.52 11.58 -7.34
C LEU A 89 -7.30 10.99 -6.17
N LYS A 90 -7.20 11.61 -4.98
CA LYS A 90 -7.88 11.10 -3.77
C LYS A 90 -9.39 11.10 -3.97
N ASN A 91 -9.96 12.24 -4.33
CA ASN A 91 -11.39 12.35 -4.56
C ASN A 91 -11.82 11.52 -5.76
N TYR A 92 -11.02 11.49 -6.84
CA TYR A 92 -11.31 10.64 -8.00
C TYR A 92 -11.48 9.17 -7.59
N PHE A 93 -10.52 8.60 -6.86
CA PHE A 93 -10.60 7.21 -6.42
C PHE A 93 -11.71 6.98 -5.38
N ASP A 94 -11.98 7.93 -4.49
CA ASP A 94 -13.11 7.83 -3.55
C ASP A 94 -14.45 7.73 -4.32
N MET A 95 -14.66 8.62 -5.30
CA MET A 95 -15.88 8.66 -6.09
C MET A 95 -16.06 7.37 -6.91
N VAL A 96 -14.98 6.87 -7.53
CA VAL A 96 -14.98 5.58 -8.22
C VAL A 96 -15.32 4.44 -7.26
N TYR A 97 -14.74 4.43 -6.06
CA TYR A 97 -15.01 3.42 -5.03
C TYR A 97 -16.48 3.42 -4.59
N PHE A 98 -17.12 4.60 -4.51
CA PHE A 98 -18.54 4.74 -4.21
C PHE A 98 -19.46 4.54 -5.43
N GLY A 99 -18.92 4.18 -6.59
CA GLY A 99 -19.69 3.94 -7.81
C GLY A 99 -20.29 5.21 -8.41
N GLN A 100 -19.70 6.37 -8.16
CA GLN A 100 -20.16 7.65 -8.70
C GLN A 100 -19.44 7.96 -10.02
N ASP A 101 -20.20 8.43 -11.01
CA ASP A 101 -19.63 8.97 -12.24
C ASP A 101 -18.80 10.21 -11.91
N THR A 102 -17.52 10.14 -12.24
CA THR A 102 -16.56 11.21 -11.97
C THR A 102 -15.55 11.30 -13.09
N ILE A 103 -14.91 12.46 -13.20
CA ILE A 103 -13.78 12.69 -14.09
C ILE A 103 -12.57 13.10 -13.24
N LEU A 104 -11.38 12.68 -13.67
CA LEU A 104 -10.15 13.12 -13.03
C LEU A 104 -9.94 14.61 -13.31
N ARG A 105 -9.93 15.43 -12.27
CA ARG A 105 -9.78 16.88 -12.37
C ARG A 105 -8.33 17.29 -12.19
N ARG A 106 -7.86 18.19 -13.06
CA ARG A 106 -6.58 18.88 -12.91
C ARG A 106 -6.74 20.01 -11.91
N GLU A 107 -6.66 19.67 -10.63
CA GLU A 107 -6.84 20.58 -9.51
C GLU A 107 -5.68 20.36 -8.53
N ARG A 108 -4.82 21.37 -8.39
CA ARG A 108 -3.61 21.27 -7.57
C ARG A 108 -4.02 21.11 -6.11
N ASN A 109 -3.43 20.13 -5.44
CA ASN A 109 -3.79 19.79 -4.07
C ASN A 109 -2.58 19.25 -3.28
N LEU A 110 -2.60 19.48 -1.98
CA LEU A 110 -1.68 18.91 -1.01
C LEU A 110 -2.42 17.84 -0.21
N ILE A 111 -1.97 16.59 -0.30
CA ILE A 111 -2.46 15.49 0.52
C ILE A 111 -1.50 15.31 1.68
N ARG A 112 -2.05 15.37 2.89
CA ARG A 112 -1.34 15.08 4.13
C ARG A 112 -1.91 13.81 4.74
N ILE A 113 -1.02 12.86 5.01
CA ILE A 113 -1.33 11.56 5.59
C ILE A 113 -0.60 11.49 6.94
N ASN A 114 -1.38 11.46 8.02
CA ASN A 114 -0.93 11.37 9.40
C ASN A 114 -1.59 10.13 10.04
N PRO A 115 -1.02 8.93 9.86
CA PRO A 115 -1.58 7.72 10.45
C PRO A 115 -1.62 7.83 11.98
N GLU A 116 -2.76 7.52 12.59
CA GLU A 116 -2.92 7.53 14.06
C GLU A 116 -1.95 6.55 14.74
N GLN A 117 -1.67 5.43 14.07
CA GLN A 117 -0.77 4.40 14.55
C GLN A 117 0.50 4.31 13.70
N THR A 118 1.64 4.35 14.39
CA THR A 118 2.95 4.05 13.82
C THR A 118 3.45 2.74 14.41
N TYR A 119 4.27 2.02 13.65
CA TYR A 119 4.85 0.74 14.07
C TYR A 119 6.36 0.88 14.12
N ASN A 120 6.94 0.48 15.25
CA ASN A 120 8.37 0.63 15.50
C ASN A 120 9.18 -0.55 14.97
N SER A 121 8.51 -1.64 14.62
CA SER A 121 9.13 -2.83 14.03
C SER A 121 8.25 -3.47 12.96
N LEU A 122 8.89 -4.24 12.07
CA LEU A 122 8.20 -5.03 11.05
C LEU A 122 7.29 -6.09 11.68
N VAL A 123 7.66 -6.65 12.83
CA VAL A 123 6.86 -7.63 13.57
C VAL A 123 5.57 -7.01 14.11
N GLU A 124 5.64 -5.80 14.69
CA GLU A 124 4.44 -5.08 15.16
C GLU A 124 3.49 -4.77 14.01
N TYR A 125 4.05 -4.28 12.89
CA TYR A 125 3.28 -4.00 11.67
C TYR A 125 2.64 -5.28 11.11
N ALA A 126 3.39 -6.38 11.02
CA ALA A 126 2.90 -7.67 10.52
C ALA A 126 1.71 -8.17 11.33
N LYS A 127 1.82 -8.15 12.67
CA LYS A 127 0.71 -8.51 13.57
C LYS A 127 -0.52 -7.65 13.33
N HIS A 128 -0.34 -6.34 13.17
CA HIS A 128 -1.46 -5.45 12.89
C HIS A 128 -2.13 -5.76 11.54
N ILE A 129 -1.34 -5.97 10.47
CA ILE A 129 -1.88 -6.32 9.15
C ILE A 129 -2.66 -7.63 9.18
N ALA A 130 -2.18 -8.67 9.89
CA ALA A 130 -2.92 -9.92 10.03
C ALA A 130 -4.21 -9.76 10.86
N TRP A 131 -4.18 -8.98 11.95
CA TRP A 131 -5.36 -8.80 12.80
C TRP A 131 -6.46 -7.97 12.17
N TYR A 132 -6.09 -6.87 11.50
CA TYR A 132 -7.06 -5.95 10.90
C TYR A 132 -7.30 -6.26 9.42
N GLY A 133 -6.52 -7.19 8.87
CA GLY A 133 -6.64 -7.74 7.53
C GLY A 133 -6.27 -6.74 6.43
N MET A 134 -5.82 -7.26 5.29
CA MET A 134 -5.82 -6.51 4.03
C MET A 134 -7.25 -6.13 3.60
N HIS A 135 -8.25 -6.93 3.99
CA HIS A 135 -9.64 -6.79 3.54
C HIS A 135 -10.44 -5.64 4.20
N ARG A 136 -9.93 -5.02 5.28
CA ARG A 136 -10.57 -3.84 5.90
C ARG A 136 -9.88 -2.53 5.54
N GLY A 137 -9.02 -2.53 4.52
CA GLY A 137 -8.27 -1.34 4.09
C GLY A 137 -7.11 -0.97 5.01
N ALA A 138 -6.77 -1.79 6.01
CA ALA A 138 -5.76 -1.46 7.03
C ALA A 138 -4.34 -1.24 6.45
N SER A 139 -4.08 -1.70 5.23
CA SER A 139 -2.83 -1.48 4.48
C SER A 139 -2.79 -0.13 3.76
N VAL A 140 -3.92 0.55 3.60
CA VAL A 140 -4.07 1.79 2.83
C VAL A 140 -4.38 2.95 3.77
N ALA A 141 -3.48 3.92 3.88
CA ALA A 141 -3.61 5.05 4.79
C ALA A 141 -4.82 5.94 4.48
N THR A 142 -5.20 6.05 3.20
CA THR A 142 -6.35 6.83 2.74
C THR A 142 -7.71 6.21 3.02
N SER A 143 -7.77 4.96 3.51
CA SER A 143 -9.02 4.34 3.95
C SER A 143 -9.47 4.85 5.32
N ASP A 144 -8.60 5.54 6.05
CA ASP A 144 -8.90 6.17 7.34
C ASP A 144 -9.12 7.68 7.12
N PRO A 145 -10.39 8.13 7.12
CA PRO A 145 -10.70 9.54 6.85
C PRO A 145 -10.13 10.51 7.86
N LYS A 146 -9.79 10.05 9.08
CA LYS A 146 -9.19 10.90 10.10
C LYS A 146 -7.68 11.08 9.90
N ALA A 147 -7.04 10.11 9.25
CA ALA A 147 -5.62 10.14 8.96
C ALA A 147 -5.27 10.95 7.72
N VAL A 148 -6.24 11.34 6.89
CA VAL A 148 -5.98 12.03 5.61
C VAL A 148 -6.73 13.34 5.50
N SER A 149 -5.99 14.39 5.13
CA SER A 149 -6.56 15.69 4.77
C SER A 149 -6.07 16.12 3.38
N VAL A 150 -6.97 16.71 2.61
CA VAL A 150 -6.67 17.29 1.29
C VAL A 150 -6.87 18.81 1.37
N LYS A 151 -5.88 19.56 0.89
CA LYS A 151 -5.96 21.02 0.78
C LYS A 151 -5.75 21.42 -0.68
N TYR A 152 -6.76 22.04 -1.29
CA TYR A 152 -6.66 22.59 -2.64
C TYR A 152 -5.85 23.90 -2.64
N LEU A 153 -5.05 24.12 -3.70
CA LEU A 153 -4.07 25.20 -3.83
C LEU A 153 -4.42 26.20 -4.93
#